data_AF-A0A2I0IVX1-F1
#
_entry.id   AF-A0A2I0IVX1-F1
#
_cell.length_a   1.000
_cell.length_b   1.000
_cell.length_c   1.000
_cell.angle_alpha   90.00
_cell.angle_beta   90.00
_cell.angle_gamma   90.00
#
_symmetry.space_group_name_H-M   'P 1'
#
loop_
_entity.id
_entity.type
_entity.pdbx_description
1 polymer ?
#
loop_
_entity_poly.entity_id
_entity_poly.type
_entity_poly.pdbx_seq_one_letter_code
_entity_poly.pdbx_strand_id
1 'polypeptide(L)'
;MWKQIVGAPAMDDFVKKPDLLSFHIASKIPVSESTRQELLEIDGTSYRLRREINLLECFDRIRCKNCQTLIARRSDMLVMSTDGPLGAYVNPHGYVHEIMTLYKANGLVRKGRPATEYSWFPGYAWTIINCATCETQMGWLFTATNEKLKPRMFWGIRSSQVADDMQAYTDL
;
A
#
# COMPACT_ATOMS: atom_id res chain seq x y z
N MET A 1 13.62 -14.91 -7.41
CA MET A 1 13.48 -16.12 -8.26
C MET A 1 12.01 -16.50 -8.48
N TRP A 2 11.12 -16.53 -7.47
CA TRP A 2 9.71 -16.93 -7.67
C TRP A 2 8.82 -15.91 -8.42
N LYS A 3 9.04 -14.60 -8.26
CA LYS A 3 8.31 -13.55 -8.99
C LYS A 3 8.61 -13.49 -10.51
N GLN A 4 9.66 -14.17 -10.98
CA GLN A 4 9.99 -14.30 -12.41
C GLN A 4 9.36 -15.56 -13.03
N ILE A 5 8.89 -16.49 -12.21
CA ILE A 5 8.32 -17.78 -12.63
C ILE A 5 6.78 -17.68 -12.70
N VAL A 6 6.18 -16.91 -11.79
CA VAL A 6 4.76 -16.58 -11.82
C VAL A 6 4.63 -15.16 -12.36
N GLY A 7 4.42 -15.00 -13.66
CA GLY A 7 4.00 -13.72 -14.22
C GLY A 7 2.70 -13.29 -13.55
N ALA A 8 2.54 -11.99 -13.27
CA ALA A 8 1.23 -11.46 -12.91
C ALA A 8 0.27 -11.80 -14.07
N PRO A 9 -0.91 -12.39 -13.81
CA PRO A 9 -1.85 -12.72 -14.88
C PRO A 9 -2.17 -11.47 -15.68
N ALA A 10 -2.27 -11.60 -17.00
CA ALA A 10 -2.75 -10.50 -17.82
C ALA A 10 -4.21 -10.20 -17.44
N MET A 11 -4.66 -8.96 -17.61
CA MET A 11 -6.08 -8.63 -17.36
C MET A 11 -7.04 -9.52 -18.16
N ASP A 12 -6.60 -9.98 -19.33
CA ASP A 12 -7.33 -10.91 -20.20
C ASP A 12 -7.56 -12.30 -19.55
N ASP A 13 -6.67 -12.72 -18.65
CA ASP A 13 -6.78 -14.01 -17.95
C ASP A 13 -7.96 -14.04 -16.96
N PHE A 14 -8.45 -12.86 -16.56
CA PHE A 14 -9.55 -12.71 -15.62
C PHE A 14 -10.92 -12.54 -16.27
N VAL A 15 -10.99 -12.28 -17.59
CA VAL A 15 -12.23 -11.96 -18.32
C VAL A 15 -13.32 -13.03 -18.13
N LYS A 16 -12.93 -14.30 -17.98
CA LYS A 16 -13.84 -15.44 -17.80
C LYS A 16 -13.88 -16.00 -16.38
N LYS A 17 -13.21 -15.34 -15.43
CA LYS A 17 -13.02 -15.84 -14.05
C LYS A 17 -13.27 -14.70 -13.04
N PRO A 18 -14.52 -14.22 -12.92
CA PRO A 18 -14.85 -13.07 -12.08
C PRO A 18 -14.58 -13.33 -10.59
N ASP A 19 -14.64 -14.60 -10.17
CA ASP A 19 -14.27 -15.05 -8.82
C ASP A 19 -12.79 -14.77 -8.52
N LEU A 20 -11.88 -15.18 -9.42
CA LEU A 20 -10.45 -14.90 -9.29
C LEU A 20 -10.15 -13.41 -9.44
N LEU A 21 -10.87 -12.72 -10.33
CA LEU A 21 -10.74 -11.27 -10.50
C LEU A 21 -11.05 -10.53 -9.19
N SER A 22 -12.13 -10.89 -8.51
CA SER A 22 -12.51 -10.23 -7.25
C SER A 22 -11.39 -10.35 -6.20
N PHE A 23 -10.88 -11.56 -5.94
CA PHE A 23 -9.76 -11.73 -5.03
C PHE A 23 -8.48 -11.04 -5.50
N HIS A 24 -8.23 -11.00 -6.81
CA HIS A 24 -7.10 -10.24 -7.36
C HIS A 24 -7.23 -8.75 -7.04
N ILE A 25 -8.38 -8.14 -7.33
CA ILE A 25 -8.65 -6.73 -7.02
C ILE A 25 -8.52 -6.50 -5.51
N ALA A 26 -9.20 -7.30 -4.66
CA ALA A 26 -9.12 -7.20 -3.21
C ALA A 26 -7.67 -7.25 -2.69
N SER A 27 -6.80 -8.07 -3.28
CA SER A 27 -5.38 -8.14 -2.92
C SER A 27 -4.57 -6.88 -3.26
N LYS A 28 -5.08 -6.04 -4.15
CA LYS A 28 -4.42 -4.81 -4.62
C LYS A 28 -5.04 -3.54 -4.04
N ILE A 29 -6.23 -3.62 -3.47
CA ILE A 29 -6.86 -2.44 -2.87
C ILE A 29 -6.06 -2.01 -1.61
N PRO A 30 -5.72 -0.71 -1.51
CA PRO A 30 -5.00 -0.08 -0.41
C PRO A 30 -5.91 0.14 0.82
N VAL A 31 -6.46 -0.93 1.38
CA VAL A 31 -7.34 -0.89 2.56
C VAL A 31 -6.62 -1.30 3.84
N SER A 32 -7.26 -1.05 4.97
CA SER A 32 -6.82 -1.55 6.26
C SER A 32 -7.01 -3.06 6.40
N GLU A 33 -6.43 -3.64 7.45
CA GLU A 33 -6.54 -5.07 7.76
C GLU A 33 -7.98 -5.52 8.04
N SER A 34 -8.78 -4.69 8.71
CA SER A 34 -10.20 -4.96 9.01
C SER A 34 -11.03 -5.03 7.73
N THR A 35 -10.92 -4.03 6.85
CA THR A 35 -11.61 -4.04 5.55
C THR A 35 -11.09 -5.15 4.64
N ARG A 36 -9.79 -5.50 4.73
CA ARG A 36 -9.25 -6.65 3.99
C ARG A 36 -9.89 -7.96 4.46
N GLN A 37 -10.05 -8.14 5.78
CA GLN A 37 -10.74 -9.30 6.34
C GLN A 37 -12.21 -9.36 5.89
N GLU A 38 -12.92 -8.22 5.92
CA GLU A 38 -14.28 -8.09 5.41
C GLU A 38 -14.40 -8.60 3.96
N LEU A 39 -13.51 -8.15 3.05
CA LEU A 39 -13.52 -8.58 1.65
C LEU A 39 -13.33 -10.10 1.48
N LEU A 40 -12.52 -10.72 2.34
CA LEU A 40 -12.28 -12.17 2.32
C LEU A 40 -13.49 -12.96 2.81
N GLU A 41 -14.26 -12.41 3.76
CA GLU A 41 -15.44 -13.04 4.35
C GLU A 41 -16.69 -12.91 3.50
N ILE A 42 -16.75 -11.95 2.56
CA ILE A 42 -17.90 -11.82 1.65
C ILE A 42 -18.06 -13.09 0.81
N ASP A 43 -19.18 -13.77 1.02
CA ASP A 43 -19.62 -14.88 0.20
C ASP A 43 -20.37 -14.35 -1.04
N GLY A 44 -19.91 -14.75 -2.22
CA GLY A 44 -20.45 -14.32 -3.52
C GLY A 44 -19.61 -13.25 -4.24
N THR A 45 -19.13 -13.62 -5.43
CA THR A 45 -18.30 -12.78 -6.32
C THR A 45 -18.91 -11.41 -6.59
N SER A 46 -20.21 -11.33 -6.91
CA SER A 46 -20.88 -10.07 -7.23
C SER A 46 -20.96 -9.10 -6.05
N TYR A 47 -21.09 -9.61 -4.83
CA TYR A 47 -21.11 -8.79 -3.62
C TYR A 47 -19.71 -8.25 -3.32
N ARG A 48 -18.67 -9.09 -3.47
CA ARG A 48 -17.29 -8.67 -3.28
C ARG A 48 -16.87 -7.60 -4.28
N LEU A 49 -17.14 -7.81 -5.58
CA LEU A 49 -16.88 -6.81 -6.63
C LEU A 49 -17.61 -5.49 -6.36
N ARG A 50 -18.86 -5.54 -5.88
CA ARG A 50 -19.61 -4.32 -5.54
C ARG A 50 -18.97 -3.58 -4.37
N ARG A 51 -18.52 -4.30 -3.35
CA ARG A 51 -17.81 -3.72 -2.21
C ARG A 51 -16.47 -3.13 -2.64
N GLU A 52 -15.73 -3.81 -3.50
CA GLU A 52 -14.47 -3.33 -4.09
C GLU A 52 -14.67 -2.04 -4.89
N ILE A 53 -15.71 -1.95 -5.72
CA ILE A 53 -16.06 -0.72 -6.44
C ILE A 53 -16.33 0.41 -5.46
N ASN A 54 -17.15 0.18 -4.43
CA ASN A 54 -17.45 1.20 -3.42
C ASN A 54 -16.18 1.67 -2.69
N LEU A 55 -15.29 0.74 -2.31
CA LEU A 55 -14.01 1.09 -1.71
C LEU A 55 -13.15 1.91 -2.66
N LEU A 56 -13.11 1.56 -3.94
CA LEU A 56 -12.37 2.30 -4.97
C LEU A 56 -12.98 3.68 -5.26
N GLU A 57 -14.28 3.88 -5.07
CA GLU A 57 -14.94 5.18 -5.24
C GLU A 57 -14.70 6.10 -4.04
N CYS A 58 -14.74 5.54 -2.82
CA CYS A 58 -14.60 6.31 -1.59
C CYS A 58 -13.15 6.56 -1.17
N PHE A 59 -12.21 5.69 -1.58
CA PHE A 59 -10.82 5.79 -1.17
C PHE A 59 -10.13 6.99 -1.83
N ASP A 60 -10.03 8.09 -1.09
CA ASP A 60 -9.28 9.29 -1.47
C ASP A 60 -8.17 9.62 -0.46
N ARG A 61 -8.37 9.34 0.83
CA ARG A 61 -7.50 9.86 1.89
C ARG A 61 -6.80 8.74 2.66
N ILE A 62 -5.48 8.84 2.74
CA ILE A 62 -4.65 7.96 3.56
C ILE A 62 -4.36 8.67 4.87
N ARG A 63 -4.83 8.10 5.98
CA ARG A 63 -4.68 8.68 7.32
C ARG A 63 -3.93 7.73 8.24
N CYS A 64 -3.24 8.27 9.25
CA CYS A 64 -2.65 7.45 10.30
C CYS A 64 -3.75 6.75 11.12
N LYS A 65 -3.65 5.43 11.27
CA LYS A 65 -4.59 4.61 12.06
C LYS A 65 -4.73 5.09 13.51
N ASN A 66 -3.62 5.54 14.11
CA ASN A 66 -3.58 5.89 15.53
C ASN A 66 -4.11 7.30 15.85
N CYS A 67 -3.90 8.29 14.96
CA CYS A 67 -4.26 9.69 15.24
C CYS A 67 -5.04 10.41 14.14
N GLN A 68 -5.40 9.71 13.06
CA GLN A 68 -6.18 10.23 11.93
C GLN A 68 -5.53 11.37 11.13
N THR A 69 -4.28 11.75 11.44
CA THR A 69 -3.50 12.71 10.66
C THR A 69 -3.45 12.30 9.19
N LEU A 70 -3.79 13.24 8.29
CA LEU A 70 -3.74 13.02 6.85
C LEU A 70 -2.29 12.86 6.40
N ILE A 71 -1.98 11.70 5.83
CA ILE A 71 -0.65 11.36 5.32
C ILE A 71 -0.56 11.66 3.83
N ALA A 72 -1.51 11.21 3.03
CA ALA A 72 -1.47 11.37 1.58
C ALA A 72 -2.86 11.25 0.95
N ARG A 73 -2.93 11.46 -0.35
CA ARG A 73 -4.11 11.16 -1.16
C ARG A 73 -3.87 9.97 -2.08
N ARG A 74 -4.94 9.35 -2.56
CA ARG A 74 -4.86 8.33 -3.61
C ARG A 74 -4.10 8.82 -4.84
N SER A 75 -4.28 10.08 -5.22
CA SER A 75 -3.58 10.69 -6.36
C SER A 75 -2.05 10.76 -6.19
N ASP A 76 -1.55 10.58 -4.96
CA ASP A 76 -0.12 10.51 -4.69
C ASP A 76 0.45 9.09 -4.85
N MET A 77 -0.37 8.08 -5.19
CA MET A 77 0.10 6.72 -5.39
C MET A 77 1.11 6.60 -6.53
N LEU A 78 2.10 5.75 -6.29
CA LEU A 78 3.20 5.49 -7.19
C LEU A 78 3.34 3.98 -7.38
N VAL A 79 3.55 3.54 -8.61
CA VAL A 79 3.83 2.14 -8.91
C VAL A 79 5.34 1.93 -8.99
N MET A 80 5.92 1.28 -7.99
CA MET A 80 7.35 0.92 -7.95
C MET A 80 7.61 -0.57 -8.25
N SER A 81 6.56 -1.37 -8.42
CA SER A 81 6.62 -2.81 -8.66
C SER A 81 5.66 -3.21 -9.77
N THR A 82 5.93 -4.32 -10.46
CA THR A 82 4.99 -4.94 -11.42
C THR A 82 3.69 -5.38 -10.76
N ASP A 83 3.72 -5.57 -9.43
CA ASP A 83 2.57 -5.94 -8.62
C ASP A 83 1.60 -4.76 -8.35
N GLY A 84 1.94 -3.54 -8.79
CA GLY A 84 1.17 -2.32 -8.54
C GLY A 84 1.76 -1.45 -7.41
N PRO A 85 0.98 -0.50 -6.88
CA PRO A 85 1.43 0.43 -5.83
C PRO A 85 1.48 -0.20 -4.43
N LEU A 86 0.97 -1.44 -4.28
CA LEU A 86 0.96 -2.20 -3.04
C LEU A 86 1.78 -3.48 -3.22
N GLY A 87 2.64 -3.80 -2.25
CA GLY A 87 3.42 -5.03 -2.27
C GLY A 87 3.76 -5.55 -0.88
N ALA A 88 3.87 -6.87 -0.74
CA ALA A 88 4.36 -7.51 0.48
C ALA A 88 5.88 -7.70 0.43
N TYR A 89 6.56 -7.26 1.47
CA TYR A 89 8.01 -7.31 1.60
C TYR A 89 8.41 -7.87 2.97
N VAL A 90 9.51 -8.62 3.02
CA VAL A 90 9.98 -9.26 4.25
C VAL A 90 11.25 -8.56 4.71
N ASN A 91 11.31 -8.19 5.98
CA ASN A 91 12.53 -7.63 6.56
C ASN A 91 13.53 -8.75 6.96
N PRO A 92 14.79 -8.43 7.29
CA PRO A 92 15.80 -9.44 7.66
C PRO A 92 15.44 -10.32 8.87
N HIS A 93 14.51 -9.86 9.71
CA HIS A 93 14.04 -10.59 10.89
C HIS A 93 12.80 -11.46 10.60
N GLY A 94 12.36 -11.53 9.33
CA GLY A 94 11.23 -12.37 8.92
C GLY A 94 9.85 -11.72 9.05
N TYR A 95 9.76 -10.43 9.44
CA TYR A 95 8.46 -9.75 9.47
C TYR A 95 8.01 -9.32 8.08
N VAL A 96 6.77 -9.67 7.75
CA VAL A 96 6.11 -9.25 6.52
C VAL A 96 5.50 -7.87 6.70
N HIS A 97 5.74 -6.99 5.75
CA HIS A 97 5.14 -5.66 5.67
C HIS A 97 4.47 -5.49 4.31
N GLU A 98 3.18 -5.23 4.33
CA GLU A 98 2.47 -4.73 3.15
C GLU A 98 2.71 -3.22 3.04
N ILE A 99 3.33 -2.81 1.94
CA ILE A 99 3.83 -1.46 1.71
C ILE A 99 3.13 -0.84 0.51
N MET A 100 2.56 0.33 0.74
CA MET A 100 2.00 1.22 -0.25
C MET A 100 3.03 2.28 -0.65
N THR A 101 3.32 2.41 -1.95
CA THR A 101 4.27 3.40 -2.45
C THR A 101 3.59 4.69 -2.90
N LEU A 102 4.13 5.83 -2.45
CA LEU A 102 3.58 7.17 -2.70
C LEU A 102 4.66 8.14 -3.17
N TYR A 103 4.34 9.02 -4.11
CA TYR A 103 5.17 10.15 -4.51
C TYR A 103 5.25 11.23 -3.43
N LYS A 104 4.12 11.53 -2.78
CA LYS A 104 4.02 12.56 -1.74
C LYS A 104 3.40 11.99 -0.48
N ALA A 105 3.90 12.47 0.66
CA ALA A 105 3.33 12.21 1.96
C ALA A 105 3.65 13.38 2.90
N ASN A 106 2.72 13.69 3.80
CA ASN A 106 2.76 14.80 4.75
C ASN A 106 2.64 14.27 6.18
N GLY A 107 2.96 15.11 7.17
CA GLY A 107 2.81 14.74 8.58
C GLY A 107 3.72 13.59 9.02
N LEU A 108 4.88 13.44 8.37
CA LEU A 108 5.87 12.39 8.63
C LEU A 108 7.22 13.00 9.00
N VAL A 109 7.92 12.37 9.94
CA VAL A 109 9.28 12.74 10.36
C VAL A 109 10.22 11.56 10.18
N ARG A 110 11.43 11.83 9.69
CA ARG A 110 12.48 10.81 9.52
C ARG A 110 13.14 10.51 10.86
N LYS A 111 13.45 9.25 11.11
CA LYS A 111 14.21 8.77 12.28
C LYS A 111 15.43 8.00 11.82
N GLY A 112 16.60 8.38 12.34
CA GLY A 112 17.88 7.74 12.03
C GLY A 112 18.50 8.18 10.70
N ARG A 113 19.55 7.47 10.29
CA ARG A 113 20.28 7.69 9.04
C ARG A 113 19.73 6.79 7.93
N PRO A 114 19.84 7.19 6.65
CA PRO A 114 19.51 6.31 5.54
C PRO A 114 20.42 5.06 5.53
N ALA A 115 19.85 3.90 5.20
CA ALA A 115 20.57 2.64 5.04
C ALA A 115 20.23 2.01 3.69
N THR A 116 21.22 1.38 3.04
CA THR A 116 21.01 0.63 1.78
C THR A 116 20.87 -0.86 2.01
N GLU A 117 21.25 -1.34 3.19
CA GLU A 117 21.21 -2.73 3.59
C GLU A 117 19.78 -3.26 3.52
N TYR A 118 19.57 -4.40 2.85
CA TYR A 118 18.26 -5.05 2.73
C TYR A 118 17.14 -4.15 2.16
N SER A 119 17.49 -3.14 1.37
CA SER A 119 16.50 -2.32 0.69
C SER A 119 15.66 -3.16 -0.27
N TRP A 120 14.33 -3.04 -0.16
CA TRP A 120 13.38 -3.70 -1.06
C TRP A 120 13.34 -3.11 -2.47
N PHE A 121 13.86 -1.89 -2.63
CA PHE A 121 13.90 -1.18 -3.90
C PHE A 121 15.37 -0.95 -4.29
N PRO A 122 15.93 -1.79 -5.19
CA PRO A 122 17.32 -1.67 -5.61
C PRO A 122 17.65 -0.26 -6.10
N GLY A 123 18.79 0.28 -5.65
CA GLY A 123 19.20 1.65 -5.96
C GLY A 123 18.60 2.74 -5.04
N TYR A 124 17.87 2.35 -4.00
CA TYR A 124 17.35 3.28 -2.99
C TYR A 124 17.85 2.92 -1.59
N ALA A 125 18.23 3.95 -0.82
CA ALA A 125 18.42 3.84 0.62
C ALA A 125 17.09 4.11 1.32
N TRP A 126 16.79 3.42 2.42
CA TRP A 126 15.60 3.62 3.24
C TRP A 126 15.93 4.35 4.54
N THR A 127 15.02 5.19 5.00
CA THR A 127 15.06 5.83 6.33
C THR A 127 13.73 5.58 7.02
N ILE A 128 13.73 5.20 8.30
CA ILE A 128 12.49 5.01 9.07
C ILE A 128 11.74 6.35 9.11
N ILE A 129 10.42 6.29 8.97
CA ILE A 129 9.53 7.44 9.11
C ILE A 129 8.45 7.16 10.15
N ASN A 130 8.17 8.17 10.97
CA ASN A 130 7.12 8.14 11.98
C ASN A 130 6.09 9.21 11.69
N CYS A 131 4.86 9.00 12.15
CA CYS A 131 3.87 10.07 12.19
C CYS A 131 4.39 11.21 13.07
N ALA A 132 4.34 12.44 12.56
CA ALA A 132 4.76 13.64 13.29
C ALA A 132 3.89 13.93 14.53
N THR A 133 2.65 13.42 14.53
CA THR A 133 1.65 13.70 15.58
C THR A 133 1.70 12.69 16.72
N CYS A 134 1.68 11.38 16.41
CA CYS A 134 1.60 10.32 17.42
C CYS A 134 2.85 9.44 17.51
N GLU A 135 3.90 9.78 16.76
CA GLU A 135 5.20 9.12 16.73
C GLU A 135 5.19 7.64 16.30
N THR A 136 4.03 7.06 15.99
CA THR A 136 3.90 5.71 15.46
C THR A 136 4.71 5.59 14.17
N GLN A 137 5.54 4.54 14.06
CA GLN A 137 6.27 4.24 12.83
C GLN A 137 5.29 4.02 11.69
N MET A 138 5.38 4.79 10.61
CA MET A 138 4.48 4.70 9.46
C MET A 138 5.09 3.86 8.33
N GLY A 139 6.41 3.77 8.25
CA GLY A 139 7.10 3.01 7.21
C GLY A 139 8.50 3.54 6.93
N TRP A 140 8.82 3.76 5.65
CA TRP A 140 10.15 4.20 5.20
C TRP A 140 10.09 5.28 4.12
N LEU A 141 11.03 6.23 4.15
CA LEU A 141 11.36 7.09 3.01
C LEU A 141 12.48 6.41 2.21
N PHE A 142 12.27 6.20 0.92
CA PHE A 142 13.26 5.68 -0.01
C PHE A 142 13.89 6.82 -0.80
N THR A 143 15.20 6.97 -0.75
CA THR A 143 15.97 7.99 -1.49
C THR A 143 16.95 7.36 -2.45
N ALA A 144 16.91 7.78 -3.71
CA ALA A 144 17.76 7.25 -4.77
C ALA A 144 19.25 7.47 -4.47
N THR A 145 20.05 6.42 -4.57
CA THR A 145 21.51 6.48 -4.37
C THR A 145 22.25 6.96 -5.62
N ASN A 146 21.56 7.05 -6.76
CA ASN A 146 22.10 7.52 -8.05
C ASN A 146 21.16 8.57 -8.68
N GLU A 147 21.73 9.63 -9.25
CA GLU A 147 21.02 10.73 -9.91
C GLU A 147 20.15 10.32 -11.11
N LYS A 148 20.51 9.22 -11.77
CA LYS A 148 19.76 8.69 -12.93
C LYS A 148 18.42 8.07 -12.54
N LEU A 149 18.26 7.65 -11.29
CA LEU A 149 17.04 6.99 -10.84
C LEU A 149 15.92 8.01 -10.63
N LYS A 150 14.73 7.62 -11.09
CA LYS A 150 13.47 8.33 -10.87
C LYS A 150 12.45 7.37 -10.22
N PRO A 151 11.65 7.86 -9.25
CA PRO A 151 11.77 9.17 -8.62
C PRO A 151 13.04 9.33 -7.78
N ARG A 152 13.42 10.58 -7.43
CA ARG A 152 14.57 10.81 -6.55
C ARG A 152 14.31 10.40 -5.11
N MET A 153 13.04 10.43 -4.70
CA MET A 153 12.58 9.86 -3.45
C MET A 153 11.11 9.45 -3.58
N PHE A 154 10.69 8.50 -2.76
CA PHE A 154 9.29 8.13 -2.59
C PHE A 154 9.09 7.53 -1.20
N TRP A 155 7.83 7.40 -0.80
CA TRP A 155 7.45 6.92 0.53
C TRP A 155 6.89 5.51 0.43
N GLY A 156 7.29 4.62 1.33
CA GLY A 156 6.66 3.33 1.56
C GLY A 156 5.93 3.34 2.89
N ILE A 157 4.59 3.35 2.85
CA ILE A 157 3.72 3.39 4.03
C ILE A 157 3.21 1.98 4.31
N ARG A 158 3.25 1.54 5.57
CA ARG A 158 2.70 0.26 6.01
C ARG A 158 1.18 0.33 5.99
N SER A 159 0.51 -0.57 5.26
CA SER A 159 -0.97 -0.59 5.19
C SER A 159 -1.61 -0.79 6.57
N SER A 160 -0.99 -1.59 7.44
CA SER A 160 -1.46 -1.82 8.82
C SER A 160 -1.48 -0.57 9.70
N GLN A 161 -0.82 0.52 9.26
CA GLN A 161 -0.78 1.81 9.95
C GLN A 161 -1.71 2.86 9.33
N VAL A 162 -2.47 2.48 8.30
CA VAL A 162 -3.47 3.33 7.65
C VAL A 162 -4.84 3.09 8.29
N ALA A 163 -5.59 4.16 8.51
CA ALA A 163 -6.95 4.11 9.04
C ALA A 163 -7.94 3.57 8.00
N ASP A 164 -9.02 2.97 8.48
CA ASP A 164 -10.17 2.59 7.66
C ASP A 164 -10.84 3.88 7.12
N ASP A 165 -10.86 4.07 5.81
CA ASP A 165 -11.59 5.18 5.18
C ASP A 165 -13.07 4.78 5.06
N MET A 166 -13.79 4.76 6.18
CA MET A 166 -15.24 4.50 6.25
C MET A 166 -16.02 5.65 6.88
N GLN A 167 -15.72 6.89 6.50
CA GLN A 167 -16.69 7.98 6.67
C GLN A 167 -17.48 8.19 5.39
N ALA A 168 -18.57 7.41 5.22
CA ALA A 168 -19.78 7.83 4.50
C ALA A 168 -20.89 6.75 4.57
N TYR A 169 -21.32 6.29 5.75
CA TYR A 169 -22.64 5.64 5.92
C TYR A 169 -23.17 5.78 7.36
N THR A 170 -23.01 6.97 7.95
CA THR A 170 -23.78 7.38 9.14
C THR A 170 -24.82 8.46 8.85
N ASP A 171 -24.95 8.93 7.60
CA ASP A 171 -25.95 9.92 7.20
C ASP A 171 -26.69 9.46 5.92
N LEU A 172 -27.54 8.43 6.06
CA LEU A 172 -28.73 8.18 5.24
C LEU A 172 -29.77 7.42 6.07
#